data_AF-A0A1W9LF17-F1
#
_entry.id   AF-A0A1W9LF17-F1
#
_cell.length_a   1.000
_cell.length_b   1.000
_cell.length_c   1.000
_cell.angle_alpha   90.00
_cell.angle_beta   90.00
_cell.angle_gamma   90.00
#
_symmetry.space_group_name_H-M   'P 1'
#
loop_
_entity.id
_entity.type
_entity.pdbx_description
1 polymer ?
#
loop_
_entity_poly.entity_id
_entity_poly.type
_entity_poly.pdbx_seq_one_letter_code
_entity_poly.pdbx_strand_id
1 'polypeptide(L)'
;MGDTMDTPRRAPAGFTLIEVLIALVVAVMLCAAIAAGLMLVLRQEVRSADAQDLALAVHAVSAARTLDPGAERATPPLIGLTVDRSLVEEGTGDGKRAWDQWSVYHPERPSQRLRLLFPTNLTDQTHRLGDER
;
A
#
# COMPACT_ATOMS: atom_id res chain seq x y z
N MET A 1 -1.43 54.60 68.25
CA MET A 1 -2.15 54.71 66.95
C MET A 1 -1.61 53.60 66.08
N GLY A 2 -2.19 52.41 66.16
CA GLY A 2 -1.69 51.21 65.49
C GLY A 2 -2.43 50.99 64.18
N ASP A 3 -1.69 51.10 63.08
CA ASP A 3 -2.17 50.85 61.72
C ASP A 3 -2.11 49.34 61.45
N THR A 4 -3.23 48.65 61.64
CA THR A 4 -3.38 47.23 61.30
C THR A 4 -3.41 47.10 59.79
N MET A 5 -2.27 46.71 59.25
CA MET A 5 -2.05 46.36 57.86
C MET A 5 -2.93 45.15 57.49
N ASP A 6 -4.07 45.41 56.86
CA ASP A 6 -4.95 44.39 56.29
C ASP A 6 -4.23 43.70 55.13
N THR A 7 -3.67 42.52 55.39
CA THR A 7 -3.16 41.65 54.33
C THR A 7 -4.32 41.10 53.50
N PRO A 8 -4.31 41.22 52.17
CA PRO A 8 -5.36 40.65 51.34
C PRO A 8 -5.33 39.12 51.45
N ARG A 9 -6.39 38.56 52.05
CA ARG A 9 -6.66 37.11 52.00
C ARG A 9 -6.81 36.71 50.54
N ARG A 10 -5.85 35.95 50.00
CA ARG A 10 -6.06 35.21 48.75
C ARG A 10 -7.23 34.26 48.96
N ALA A 11 -8.31 34.47 48.23
CA ALA A 11 -9.44 33.55 48.21
C ALA A 11 -8.94 32.17 47.75
N PRO A 12 -9.36 31.06 48.39
CA PRO A 12 -9.05 29.74 47.88
C PRO A 12 -9.71 29.61 46.50
N ALA A 13 -8.91 29.31 45.48
CA ALA A 13 -9.41 29.00 44.15
C ALA A 13 -10.18 27.67 44.22
N GLY A 14 -11.48 27.74 44.53
CA GLY A 14 -12.36 26.59 44.54
C GLY A 14 -12.61 26.10 43.12
N PHE A 15 -12.35 24.82 42.87
CA PHE A 15 -12.56 24.18 41.58
C PHE A 15 -14.04 24.23 41.22
N THR A 16 -14.39 24.93 40.15
CA THR A 16 -15.80 25.08 39.76
C THR A 16 -16.26 23.87 38.94
N LEU A 17 -17.53 23.47 39.06
CA LEU A 17 -18.11 22.42 38.22
C LEU A 17 -17.97 22.75 36.72
N ILE A 18 -18.03 24.03 36.37
CA ILE A 18 -17.82 24.53 35.01
C ILE A 18 -16.39 24.21 34.53
N GLU A 19 -15.39 24.39 35.39
CA GLU A 19 -13.99 24.09 35.07
C GLU A 19 -13.77 22.58 34.81
N VAL A 20 -14.41 21.70 35.60
CA VAL A 20 -14.41 20.25 35.36
C VAL A 20 -15.05 19.93 34.00
N LEU A 21 -16.19 20.53 33.69
CA LEU A 21 -16.89 20.29 32.43
C LEU A 21 -16.06 20.75 31.23
N ILE A 22 -15.44 21.93 31.31
CA ILE A 22 -14.55 22.43 30.25
C ILE A 22 -13.35 21.51 30.08
N ALA A 23 -12.68 21.11 31.17
CA ALA A 23 -11.55 20.19 31.11
C ALA A 23 -11.92 18.85 30.47
N LEU A 24 -13.11 18.33 30.79
CA LEU A 24 -13.62 17.08 30.21
C LEU A 24 -13.88 17.22 28.70
N VAL A 25 -14.51 18.31 28.27
CA VAL A 25 -14.75 18.57 26.84
C VAL A 25 -13.42 18.66 26.09
N VAL A 26 -12.46 19.42 26.60
CA VAL A 26 -11.12 19.55 25.99
C VAL A 26 -10.41 18.20 25.93
N ALA A 27 -10.47 17.40 27.01
CA ALA A 27 -9.86 16.08 27.06
C ALA A 27 -10.46 15.13 26.02
N VAL A 28 -11.80 15.12 25.86
CA VAL A 28 -12.48 14.28 24.86
C VAL A 28 -12.11 14.72 23.44
N MET A 29 -12.12 16.02 23.16
CA MET A 29 -11.74 16.53 21.83
C MET A 29 -10.28 16.21 21.50
N LEU A 30 -9.38 16.35 22.46
CA LEU A 30 -7.97 16.02 22.29
C LEU A 30 -7.77 14.52 22.05
N CYS A 31 -8.45 13.65 22.81
CA CYS A 31 -8.41 12.21 22.60
C CYS A 31 -8.91 11.82 21.20
N ALA A 32 -10.02 12.43 20.75
CA ALA A 32 -10.56 12.17 19.42
C ALA A 32 -9.58 12.61 18.30
N ALA A 33 -8.95 13.77 18.46
CA ALA A 33 -7.95 14.26 17.50
C ALA A 33 -6.72 13.34 17.43
N ILE A 34 -6.21 12.89 18.59
CA ILE A 34 -5.08 11.96 18.65
C ILE A 34 -5.45 10.62 18.00
N ALA A 35 -6.62 10.07 18.32
CA ALA A 35 -7.08 8.81 17.74
C ALA A 35 -7.22 8.90 16.20
N ALA A 36 -7.77 10.00 15.69
CA ALA A 36 -7.87 10.23 14.25
C ALA A 36 -6.48 10.34 13.59
N GLY A 37 -5.54 11.05 14.23
CA GLY A 37 -4.16 11.16 13.78
C GLY A 37 -3.45 9.80 13.72
N LEU A 38 -3.54 9.01 14.79
CA LEU A 38 -2.97 7.65 14.84
C LEU A 38 -3.58 6.74 13.77
N MET A 39 -4.89 6.82 13.54
CA MET A 39 -5.55 6.04 12.49
C MET A 39 -5.04 6.39 11.08
N LEU A 40 -4.72 7.66 10.83
CA LEU A 40 -4.12 8.09 9.57
C LEU A 40 -2.69 7.57 9.40
N VAL A 41 -1.87 7.66 10.46
CA VAL A 41 -0.49 7.16 10.45
C VAL A 41 -0.45 5.64 10.22
N LEU A 42 -1.25 4.88 10.97
CA LEU A 42 -1.33 3.42 10.79
C LEU A 42 -1.78 3.05 9.37
N ARG A 43 -2.71 3.80 8.77
CA ARG A 43 -3.12 3.60 7.37
C ARG A 43 -2.00 3.92 6.39
N GLN A 44 -1.14 4.89 6.68
CA GLN A 44 0.01 5.21 5.85
C GLN A 44 1.09 4.14 5.95
N GLU A 45 1.38 3.64 7.15
CA GLU A 45 2.36 2.58 7.36
C GLU A 45 1.97 1.29 6.63
N VAL A 46 0.72 0.85 6.74
CA VAL A 46 0.22 -0.32 6.01
C VAL A 46 0.36 -0.12 4.49
N ARG A 47 0.02 1.07 3.98
CA ARG A 47 0.20 1.37 2.54
C ARG A 47 1.66 1.37 2.12
N SER A 48 2.57 1.78 3.00
CA SER A 48 4.01 1.81 2.71
C SER A 48 4.62 0.42 2.69
N ALA A 49 4.21 -0.46 3.61
CA ALA A 49 4.61 -1.86 3.63
C ALA A 49 4.10 -2.57 2.37
N ASP A 50 2.82 -2.38 2.03
CA ASP A 50 2.22 -2.93 0.80
C ASP A 50 2.99 -2.46 -0.46
N ALA A 51 3.44 -1.19 -0.50
CA ALA A 51 4.21 -0.65 -1.62
C ALA A 51 5.64 -1.23 -1.73
N GLN A 52 6.29 -1.49 -0.60
CA GLN A 52 7.62 -2.12 -0.55
C GLN A 52 7.56 -3.57 -0.99
N ASP A 53 6.58 -4.33 -0.51
CA ASP A 53 6.36 -5.72 -0.91
C ASP A 53 6.04 -5.83 -2.41
N LEU A 54 5.23 -4.91 -2.92
CA LEU A 54 4.94 -4.81 -4.35
C LEU A 54 6.19 -4.45 -5.17
N ALA A 55 7.02 -3.52 -4.71
CA ALA A 55 8.26 -3.15 -5.39
C ALA A 55 9.24 -4.33 -5.45
N LEU A 56 9.41 -5.06 -4.34
CA LEU A 56 10.21 -6.29 -4.29
C LEU A 56 9.68 -7.35 -5.25
N ALA A 57 8.36 -7.50 -5.35
CA ALA A 57 7.73 -8.41 -6.28
C ALA A 57 8.00 -8.04 -7.74
N VAL A 58 7.92 -6.76 -8.10
CA VAL A 58 8.28 -6.27 -9.44
C VAL A 58 9.74 -6.60 -9.76
N HIS A 59 10.64 -6.35 -8.82
CA HIS A 59 12.06 -6.67 -9.00
C HIS A 59 12.30 -8.18 -9.14
N ALA A 60 11.63 -9.00 -8.35
CA ALA A 60 11.73 -10.46 -8.43
C ALA A 60 11.20 -11.00 -9.77
N VAL A 61 10.05 -10.52 -10.24
CA VAL A 61 9.49 -10.88 -11.56
C VAL A 61 10.42 -10.42 -12.70
N SER A 62 10.93 -9.19 -12.61
CA SER A 62 11.88 -8.66 -13.58
C SER A 62 13.19 -9.45 -13.60
N ALA A 63 13.72 -9.83 -12.44
CA ALA A 63 14.94 -10.60 -12.31
C ALA A 63 14.74 -12.03 -12.84
N ALA A 64 13.64 -12.69 -12.47
CA ALA A 64 13.29 -14.03 -12.95
C ALA A 64 13.23 -14.07 -14.49
N ARG A 65 12.57 -13.09 -15.10
CA ARG A 65 12.53 -12.96 -16.57
C ARG A 65 13.89 -12.73 -17.21
N THR A 66 14.74 -11.94 -16.55
CA THR A 66 16.07 -11.61 -17.08
C THR A 66 17.02 -12.80 -17.02
N LEU A 67 16.93 -13.59 -15.95
CA LEU A 67 17.79 -14.74 -15.70
C LEU A 67 17.36 -15.96 -16.52
N ASP A 68 16.06 -16.17 -16.68
CA ASP A 68 15.53 -17.26 -17.50
C ASP A 68 14.28 -16.82 -18.28
N PRO A 69 14.46 -16.22 -19.47
CA PRO A 69 13.33 -15.84 -20.33
C PRO A 69 12.54 -17.05 -20.85
N GLY A 70 13.11 -18.26 -20.76
CA GLY A 70 12.50 -19.53 -21.16
C GLY A 70 11.94 -20.35 -19.99
N ALA A 71 12.11 -19.90 -18.74
CA ALA A 71 11.37 -20.39 -17.58
C ALA A 71 9.93 -19.92 -17.66
N GLU A 72 9.22 -20.39 -18.69
CA GLU A 72 7.85 -20.00 -19.02
C GLU A 72 6.85 -20.34 -17.89
N ARG A 73 7.27 -21.12 -16.90
CA ARG A 73 6.43 -21.69 -15.85
C ARG A 73 6.90 -21.43 -14.42
N ALA A 74 8.07 -20.82 -14.23
CA ALA A 74 8.58 -20.58 -12.89
C ALA A 74 8.01 -19.26 -12.37
N THR A 75 6.82 -19.32 -11.77
CA THR A 75 6.31 -18.20 -10.98
C THR A 75 7.26 -17.99 -9.80
N PRO A 76 7.86 -16.80 -9.62
CA PRO A 76 8.78 -16.59 -8.51
C PRO A 76 8.02 -16.77 -7.19
N PRO A 77 8.57 -17.53 -6.21
CA PRO A 77 7.92 -17.72 -4.93
C PRO A 77 8.00 -16.40 -4.15
N LEU A 78 6.89 -15.66 -4.13
CA LEU A 78 6.75 -14.47 -3.31
C LEU A 78 5.94 -14.82 -2.07
N ILE A 79 6.53 -14.60 -0.89
CA ILE A 79 5.87 -14.88 0.38
C ILE A 79 4.68 -13.93 0.52
N GLY A 80 3.48 -14.48 0.76
CA GLY A 80 2.26 -13.69 0.98
C GLY A 80 1.66 -13.02 -0.27
N LEU A 81 2.28 -13.20 -1.43
CA LEU A 81 1.86 -12.61 -2.70
C LEU A 81 1.60 -13.71 -3.73
N THR A 82 0.53 -13.55 -4.49
CA THR A 82 0.21 -14.40 -5.64
C THR A 82 0.65 -13.70 -6.91
N VAL A 83 1.25 -14.49 -7.79
CA VAL A 83 1.67 -14.05 -9.12
C VAL A 83 0.91 -14.91 -10.14
N ASP A 84 0.27 -14.24 -11.08
CA ASP A 84 -0.53 -14.85 -12.14
C ASP A 84 -0.02 -14.34 -13.49
N ARG A 85 0.08 -15.20 -14.49
CA ARG A 85 0.59 -14.87 -15.82
C ARG A 85 -0.48 -15.16 -16.86
N SER A 86 -0.74 -14.20 -17.73
CA SER A 86 -1.68 -14.34 -18.84
C SER A 86 -1.11 -13.73 -20.11
N LEU A 87 -1.33 -14.40 -21.24
CA LEU A 87 -1.05 -13.82 -22.55
C LEU A 87 -2.21 -12.89 -22.94
N VAL A 88 -1.89 -11.65 -23.29
CA VAL A 88 -2.86 -10.68 -23.79
C VAL A 88 -2.53 -10.36 -25.23
N GLU A 89 -3.47 -10.62 -26.13
CA GLU A 89 -3.37 -10.18 -27.51
C GLU A 89 -4.13 -8.87 -27.68
N GLU A 90 -3.46 -7.86 -28.20
CA GLU A 90 -4.04 -6.56 -28.51
C GLU A 90 -3.96 -6.33 -30.03
N GLY A 91 -5.11 -6.05 -30.65
CA GLY A 91 -5.22 -5.80 -32.09
C GLY A 91 -6.12 -6.81 -32.82
N THR A 92 -6.46 -6.50 -34.07
CA THR A 92 -7.28 -7.31 -34.96
C THR A 92 -6.54 -7.61 -36.26
N GLY A 93 -6.62 -8.85 -36.74
CA GLY A 93 -5.93 -9.29 -37.97
C GLY A 93 -4.40 -9.40 -37.83
N ASP A 94 -3.67 -9.07 -38.91
CA ASP A 94 -2.19 -9.16 -38.99
C ASP A 94 -1.45 -8.15 -38.10
N GLY A 95 -2.16 -7.19 -37.49
CA GLY A 95 -1.58 -6.21 -36.55
C GLY A 95 -1.54 -6.66 -35.09
N LYS A 96 -1.84 -7.94 -34.80
CA LYS A 96 -1.89 -8.47 -33.44
C LYS A 96 -0.53 -8.36 -32.76
N ARG A 97 -0.50 -7.67 -31.62
CA ARG A 97 0.63 -7.68 -30.68
C ARG A 97 0.29 -8.56 -29.50
N ALA A 98 1.16 -9.51 -29.21
CA ALA A 98 1.07 -10.32 -28.01
C ALA A 98 1.88 -9.66 -26.89
N TRP A 99 1.32 -9.70 -25.70
CA TRP A 99 1.92 -9.19 -24.48
C TRP A 99 1.87 -10.27 -23.41
N ASP A 100 2.99 -10.46 -22.73
CA ASP A 100 3.04 -11.21 -21.48
C ASP A 100 2.57 -10.30 -20.36
N GLN A 101 1.38 -10.56 -19.82
CA GLN A 101 0.88 -9.87 -18.64
C GLN A 101 1.21 -10.69 -17.39
N TRP A 102 1.91 -10.07 -16.46
CA TRP A 102 2.15 -10.58 -15.12
C TRP A 102 1.32 -9.79 -14.12
N SER A 103 0.55 -10.49 -13.30
CA SER A 103 -0.34 -9.92 -12.30
C SER A 103 0.17 -10.30 -10.91
N VAL A 104 0.55 -9.31 -10.10
CA VAL A 104 1.00 -9.53 -8.71
C VAL A 104 -0.06 -8.96 -7.77
N TYR A 105 -0.50 -9.74 -6.78
CA TYR A 105 -1.50 -9.29 -5.82
C TYR A 105 -1.44 -10.08 -4.51
N HIS A 106 -1.93 -9.47 -3.43
CA HIS A 106 -2.22 -10.22 -2.20
C HIS A 106 -3.54 -11.00 -2.37
N PRO A 107 -3.59 -12.29 -2.04
CA PRO A 107 -4.82 -13.08 -2.17
C PRO A 107 -5.96 -12.54 -1.30
N GLU A 108 -5.63 -11.92 -0.16
CA GLU A 108 -6.59 -11.27 0.74
C GLU A 108 -7.16 -9.95 0.18
N ARG A 109 -6.49 -9.35 -0.82
CA ARG A 109 -6.85 -8.05 -1.41
C ARG A 109 -6.69 -8.10 -2.94
N PRO A 110 -7.50 -8.91 -3.65
CA PRO A 110 -7.35 -9.11 -5.09
C PRO A 110 -7.60 -7.83 -5.92
N SER A 111 -8.27 -6.82 -5.35
CA SER A 111 -8.48 -5.52 -5.98
C SER A 111 -7.21 -4.68 -6.12
N GLN A 112 -6.16 -4.96 -5.32
CA GLN A 112 -4.87 -4.27 -5.38
C GLN A 112 -3.87 -5.00 -6.29
N ARG A 113 -4.37 -5.51 -7.43
CA ARG A 113 -3.55 -6.25 -8.40
C ARG A 113 -2.73 -5.29 -9.25
N LEU A 114 -1.41 -5.41 -9.14
CA LEU A 114 -0.49 -4.78 -10.07
C LEU A 114 -0.40 -5.62 -11.34
N ARG A 115 -0.48 -4.96 -12.50
CA ARG A 115 -0.34 -5.61 -13.81
C ARG A 115 0.91 -5.05 -14.48
N LEU A 116 1.82 -5.93 -14.82
CA LEU A 116 3.05 -5.64 -15.56
C LEU A 116 2.88 -6.22 -16.95
N LEU A 117 3.03 -5.38 -17.98
CA LEU A 117 2.95 -5.79 -19.37
C LEU A 117 4.34 -5.81 -19.97
N PHE A 118 4.67 -6.93 -20.59
CA PHE A 118 5.95 -7.13 -21.24
C PHE A 118 5.72 -7.53 -22.70
N PRO A 119 6.46 -6.95 -23.66
CA PRO A 119 6.38 -7.41 -25.04
C PRO A 119 6.84 -8.86 -25.08
N THR A 120 6.06 -9.75 -25.72
CA THR A 120 6.54 -11.10 -25.99
C THR A 120 7.69 -10.99 -27.00
N ASN A 121 8.80 -11.67 -26.72
CA ASN A 121 9.88 -11.74 -27.70
C ASN A 121 9.37 -12.60 -28.86
N LEU A 122 9.04 -11.94 -29.98
CA LEU A 122 8.57 -12.52 -31.25
C LEU A 122 9.55 -13.52 -31.89
N THR A 123 10.72 -13.75 -31.31
CA THR A 123 11.75 -14.64 -31.84
C THR A 123 11.39 -16.12 -31.85
N ASP A 124 10.32 -16.53 -31.17
CA ASP A 124 9.90 -17.94 -31.13
C ASP A 124 8.78 -18.29 -32.13
N GLN A 125 8.18 -17.29 -32.79
CA GLN A 125 7.14 -17.56 -33.82
C GLN A 125 7.71 -18.00 -35.17
N THR A 126 8.98 -17.71 -35.47
CA THR A 126 9.61 -18.18 -36.72
C THR A 126 9.93 -19.67 -36.71
N HIS A 127 9.95 -20.33 -35.55
CA HIS A 127 10.25 -21.77 -35.48
C HIS A 127 9.00 -22.66 -35.57
N ARG A 128 7.78 -22.13 -35.38
CA ARG A 128 6.52 -22.89 -35.53
C ARG A 128 5.91 -22.86 -36.93
N LEU A 129 6.36 -21.98 -37.82
CA LEU A 129 5.91 -21.93 -39.23
C LEU A 129 6.76 -22.82 -40.17
N GLY A 130 7.76 -23.52 -39.63
CA GLY A 130 8.65 -24.39 -40.41
C GLY A 130 8.28 -25.87 -40.43
N ASP A 131 7.26 -26.31 -39.68
CA ASP A 131 6.97 -27.73 -39.45
C ASP A 131 5.61 -28.19 -40.02
N GLU A 132 5.05 -27.40 -40.95
CA GLU A 132 3.93 -27.82 -41.80
C GLU A 132 4.36 -27.75 -43.29
N ARG A 133 5.22 -28.69 -43.70
CA ARG A 133 5.37 -29.07 -45.11
C ARG A 133 5.50 -30.57 -45.27
#